data_AF-A0A353F916-F1
#
_entry.id   AF-A0A353F916-F1
#
_cell.length_a   1.000
_cell.length_b   1.000
_cell.length_c   1.000
_cell.angle_alpha   90.00
_cell.angle_beta   90.00
_cell.angle_gamma   90.00
#
_symmetry.space_group_name_H-M   'P 1'
#
loop_
_entity.id
_entity.type
_entity.pdbx_description
1 polymer ?
#
loop_
_entity_poly.entity_id
_entity_poly.type
_entity_poly.pdbx_seq_one_letter_code
_entity_poly.pdbx_strand_id
1 'polypeptide(L)'
;MDIQLEFFKLYNNEIPVSDLETWIYSKKEHEEFLDQETYLDLISLNYKTRHIKHELGKIINHHLDFGILEERKLRKILDDLIDRTGQFT
;
A
#
# COMPACT_ATOMS: atom_id res chain seq x y z
N MET A 1 -8.45 -10.07 -1.95
CA MET A 1 -7.73 -8.88 -2.44
C MET A 1 -6.80 -8.48 -1.32
N ASP A 2 -5.49 -8.40 -1.58
CA ASP A 2 -4.47 -8.24 -0.54
C ASP A 2 -4.38 -6.75 -0.15
N ILE A 3 -4.94 -6.37 1.00
CA ILE A 3 -4.90 -4.98 1.47
C ILE A 3 -3.48 -4.44 1.61
N GLN A 4 -2.53 -5.32 1.93
CA GLN A 4 -1.12 -4.97 2.00
C GLN A 4 -0.62 -4.47 0.65
N LEU A 5 -1.15 -4.99 -0.47
CA LEU A 5 -0.76 -4.57 -1.81
C LEU A 5 -1.10 -3.11 -2.10
N GLU A 6 -2.26 -2.61 -1.69
CA GLU A 6 -2.64 -1.20 -1.92
C GLU A 6 -1.77 -0.26 -1.09
N PHE A 7 -1.46 -0.64 0.16
CA PHE A 7 -0.50 0.09 0.97
C PHE A 7 0.92 0.04 0.39
N PHE A 8 1.33 -1.09 -0.18
CA PHE A 8 2.62 -1.21 -0.85
C PHE A 8 2.74 -0.33 -2.10
N LYS A 9 1.68 -0.27 -2.92
CA LYS A 9 1.62 0.65 -4.06
C LYS A 9 1.78 2.10 -3.59
N LEU A 10 1.13 2.49 -2.49
CA LEU A 10 1.28 3.83 -1.94
C LEU A 10 2.73 4.10 -1.48
N TYR A 11 3.34 3.16 -0.75
CA TYR A 11 4.72 3.27 -0.26
C TYR A 11 5.74 3.36 -1.40
N ASN A 12 5.50 2.66 -2.50
CA ASN A 12 6.33 2.70 -3.69
C ASN A 12 6.06 3.92 -4.59
N ASN A 13 5.16 4.83 -4.18
CA ASN A 13 4.66 5.93 -5.00
C ASN A 13 4.03 5.49 -6.34
N GLU A 14 3.52 4.26 -6.42
CA GLU A 14 2.83 3.74 -7.61
C GLU A 14 1.41 4.30 -7.73
N ILE A 15 0.79 4.65 -6.59
CA ILE A 15 -0.51 5.32 -6.53
C ILE A 15 -0.42 6.60 -5.66
N PRO A 16 -1.22 7.63 -5.96
CA PRO A 16 -1.38 8.78 -5.09
C PRO A 16 -2.23 8.43 -3.85
N VAL A 17 -2.10 9.25 -2.81
CA VAL A 17 -2.86 9.09 -1.55
C VAL A 17 -4.38 9.17 -1.77
N SER A 18 -4.83 9.98 -2.73
CA SER A 18 -6.25 10.11 -3.09
C SER A 18 -6.87 8.80 -3.59
N ASP A 19 -6.08 7.98 -4.27
CA ASP A 19 -6.55 6.71 -4.82
C ASP A 19 -6.70 5.68 -3.71
N LEU A 20 -5.78 5.70 -2.74
CA LEU A 20 -5.91 4.92 -1.51
C LEU A 20 -7.13 5.36 -0.69
N GLU A 21 -7.34 6.66 -0.51
CA GLU A 21 -8.51 7.20 0.20
C GLU A 21 -9.82 6.72 -0.46
N THR A 22 -9.90 6.83 -1.78
CA THR A 22 -11.06 6.35 -2.55
C THR A 22 -11.23 4.84 -2.38
N TRP A 23 -10.14 4.07 -2.41
CA TRP A 23 -10.17 2.62 -2.20
C TRP A 23 -10.69 2.26 -0.80
N ILE A 24 -10.23 2.94 0.27
CA ILE A 24 -10.68 2.73 1.65
C ILE A 24 -12.20 2.98 1.78
N TYR A 25 -12.73 4.02 1.13
CA TYR A 25 -14.15 4.33 1.14
C TYR A 25 -15.00 3.49 0.17
N SER A 26 -14.40 2.84 -0.82
CA SER A 26 -15.14 2.18 -1.91
C SER A 26 -15.79 0.84 -1.56
N LYS A 27 -15.33 0.16 -0.50
CA LYS A 27 -15.75 -1.22 -0.22
C LYS A 27 -16.16 -1.42 1.23
N LYS A 28 -17.45 -1.75 1.40
CA LYS A 28 -18.00 -2.27 2.66
C LYS A 28 -17.37 -3.60 3.10
N GLU A 29 -16.82 -4.37 2.16
CA GLU A 29 -16.17 -5.66 2.42
C GLU A 29 -14.78 -5.54 3.06
N HIS A 30 -14.26 -4.33 3.28
CA HIS A 30 -12.95 -4.13 3.93
C HIS A 30 -12.97 -4.37 5.44
N GLU A 31 -14.16 -4.28 6.07
CA GLU A 31 -14.36 -4.64 7.48
C GLU A 31 -14.04 -6.11 7.79
N GLU A 32 -13.96 -6.99 6.77
CA GLU A 32 -13.57 -8.38 6.94
C GLU A 32 -12.05 -8.60 6.88
N PHE A 33 -11.30 -7.66 6.29
CA PHE A 33 -9.85 -7.77 6.10
C PHE A 33 -9.04 -6.89 7.06
N LEU A 34 -9.66 -5.82 7.57
CA LEU A 34 -9.15 -4.99 8.65
C LEU A 34 -9.98 -5.26 9.89
N ASP A 35 -9.34 -5.36 11.04
CA ASP A 35 -10.07 -5.26 12.29
C ASP A 35 -10.76 -3.89 12.37
N GLN A 36 -11.90 -3.87 13.05
CA GLN A 36 -12.79 -2.70 13.11
C GLN A 36 -12.08 -1.45 13.65
N GLU A 37 -11.14 -1.62 14.57
CA GLU A 37 -10.34 -0.53 15.15
C GLU A 37 -9.42 0.10 14.09
N THR A 38 -8.64 -0.71 13.37
CA THR A 38 -7.79 -0.23 12.28
C THR A 38 -8.59 0.46 11.16
N TYR A 39 -9.77 -0.08 10.81
CA TYR A 39 -10.62 0.55 9.81
C TYR A 39 -11.13 1.94 10.26
N LEU A 40 -11.57 2.06 11.52
CA LEU A 40 -12.01 3.32 12.10
C LEU A 40 -10.89 4.37 12.13
N ASP A 41 -9.67 3.96 12.47
CA ASP A 41 -8.50 4.83 12.46
C ASP A 41 -8.19 5.34 11.04
N LEU A 42 -8.27 4.46 10.04
CA LEU A 42 -8.02 4.80 8.64
C LEU A 42 -9.05 5.79 8.08
N ILE A 43 -10.34 5.64 8.38
CA ILE A 43 -11.37 6.59 7.90
C ILE A 43 -11.36 7.91 8.68
N SER A 44 -10.78 7.91 9.89
CA SER A 44 -10.65 9.11 10.72
C SER A 44 -9.45 9.99 10.32
N LEU A 45 -8.56 9.48 9.47
CA LEU A 45 -7.41 10.22 9.00
C LEU A 45 -7.80 11.39 8.08
N ASN A 46 -7.09 12.51 8.25
CA ASN A 46 -7.18 13.63 7.32
C ASN A 46 -6.17 13.47 6.16
N TYR A 47 -6.64 12.86 5.06
CA TYR A 47 -5.85 12.57 3.87
C TYR A 47 -5.27 13.80 3.14
N LYS A 48 -5.77 15.00 3.46
CA LYS A 48 -5.31 16.27 2.87
C LYS A 48 -4.02 16.80 3.50
N THR A 49 -3.53 16.17 4.56
CA THR A 49 -2.34 16.64 5.29
C THR A 49 -1.05 16.25 4.56
N ARG A 50 -0.09 17.16 4.48
CA ARG A 50 1.24 16.90 3.88
C ARG A 50 2.02 15.73 4.51
N HIS A 51 1.66 15.34 5.74
CA HIS A 51 2.28 14.25 6.50
C HIS A 51 1.44 12.96 6.50
N ILE A 52 0.43 12.85 5.63
CA ILE A 52 -0.50 11.71 5.61
C ILE A 52 0.21 10.36 5.47
N LYS A 53 1.29 10.26 4.67
CA LYS A 53 2.06 9.00 4.55
C LYS A 53 2.64 8.53 5.87
N HIS A 54 3.07 9.46 6.73
CA HIS A 54 3.60 9.16 8.05
C HIS A 54 2.49 8.71 9.01
N GLU A 55 1.35 9.41 9.01
CA GLU A 55 0.21 9.06 9.86
C GLU A 55 -0.43 7.74 9.44
N LEU A 56 -0.57 7.48 8.13
CA LEU A 56 -0.92 6.18 7.60
C LEU A 56 0.02 5.13 8.14
N GLY A 57 1.33 5.31 7.95
CA GLY A 57 2.35 4.36 8.40
C GLY A 57 2.21 3.95 9.86
N LYS A 58 1.89 4.86 10.79
CA LYS A 58 1.68 4.49 12.20
C LYS A 58 0.59 3.43 12.40
N ILE A 59 -0.48 3.51 11.62
CA ILE A 59 -1.62 2.60 11.69
C ILE A 59 -1.27 1.29 10.97
N ILE A 60 -0.86 1.37 9.70
CA ILE A 60 -0.71 0.18 8.84
C ILE A 60 0.59 -0.59 9.05
N ASN A 61 1.65 0.02 9.60
CA ASN A 61 2.94 -0.66 9.76
C ASN A 61 2.85 -1.91 10.65
N HIS A 62 1.92 -1.94 11.61
CA HIS A 62 1.69 -3.09 12.47
C HIS A 62 1.04 -4.27 11.73
N HIS A 63 0.38 -4.00 10.60
CA HIS A 63 -0.32 -4.98 9.77
C HIS A 63 0.46 -5.35 8.50
N LEU A 64 1.59 -4.69 8.25
CA LEU A 64 2.43 -4.92 7.08
C LEU A 64 3.61 -5.80 7.46
N ASP A 65 3.76 -6.92 6.74
CA ASP A 65 5.02 -7.67 6.75
C ASP A 65 6.01 -6.97 5.83
N PHE A 66 6.94 -6.23 6.43
CA PHE A 66 8.01 -5.54 5.70
C PHE A 66 8.97 -6.51 5.00
N GLY A 67 9.13 -7.75 5.48
CA GLY A 67 9.92 -8.77 4.80
C GLY A 67 9.30 -9.13 3.44
N ILE A 68 7.98 -9.35 3.42
CA ILE A 68 7.22 -9.62 2.18
C ILE A 68 7.25 -8.40 1.25
N LEU A 69 7.18 -7.18 1.81
CA LEU A 69 7.28 -5.94 1.03
C LEU A 69 8.62 -5.84 0.29
N GLU A 70 9.73 -5.98 1.02
CA GLU A 70 11.06 -5.85 0.44
C GLU A 70 11.36 -6.98 -0.55
N GLU A 71 10.89 -8.20 -0.30
CA GLU A 71 10.98 -9.30 -1.28
C GLU A 71 10.25 -8.93 -2.59
N ARG A 72 9.01 -8.43 -2.50
CA ARG A 72 8.23 -8.01 -3.68
C ARG A 72 8.93 -6.90 -4.46
N LYS A 73 9.51 -5.91 -3.76
CA LYS A 73 10.29 -4.83 -4.40
C LYS A 73 11.51 -5.39 -5.13
N LEU A 74 12.29 -6.24 -4.48
CA LEU A 74 13.48 -6.86 -5.08
C LEU A 74 13.12 -7.69 -6.30
N ARG A 75 12.05 -8.50 -6.21
CA ARG A 75 11.56 -9.30 -7.33
C ARG A 75 11.16 -8.43 -8.52
N LYS A 76 10.40 -7.37 -8.29
CA LYS A 76 10.01 -6.42 -9.34
C LYS A 76 11.22 -5.79 -10.03
N ILE A 77 12.23 -5.37 -9.27
CA ILE A 77 13.48 -4.82 -9.84
C ILE A 77 14.21 -5.86 -10.68
N LEU A 78 14.30 -7.10 -10.21
CA LEU A 78 14.94 -8.20 -10.94
C LEU A 78 14.19 -8.53 -12.23
N ASP A 79 12.87 -8.59 -12.18
CA ASP A 79 12.01 -8.84 -13.35
C ASP A 79 12.17 -7.71 -14.39
N ASP A 80 12.11 -6.44 -13.95
CA ASP A 80 12.35 -5.27 -14.81
C ASP A 80 13.75 -5.29 -15.45
N LEU A 81 14.77 -5.77 -14.72
CA LEU A 81 16.12 -5.92 -15.25
C LEU A 81 16.21 -7.01 -16.32
N ILE A 82 15.61 -8.17 -16.07
CA ILE A 82 15.54 -9.29 -17.02
C ILE A 82 14.86 -8.82 -18.32
N ASP A 83 13.71 -8.16 -18.21
CA ASP A 83 12.95 -7.66 -19.36
C ASP A 83 13.73 -6.61 -20.16
N ARG A 84 14.53 -5.77 -19.50
CA ARG A 84 15.40 -4.79 -20.18
C ARG A 84 16.58 -5.46 -20.88
N THR A 85 17.17 -6.51 -20.31
CA THR A 85 18.25 -7.26 -20.97
C THR A 85 17.78 -8.07 -22.16
N GLY A 86 16.53 -8.55 -22.18
CA GLY A 86 15.93 -9.24 -23.31
C GLY A 86 15.70 -8.37 -24.56
N GLN A 87 15.82 -7.05 -24.45
CA GLN A 87 15.72 -6.12 -25.59
C GLN A 87 17.05 -5.86 -26.32
N PHE A 88 18.18 -6.38 -25.80
CA PHE A 88 19.52 -6.20 -26.39
C PHE A 88 20.09 -7.48 -27.05
N THR A 89 19.29 -8.55 -27.15
CA THR A 89 19.59 -9.80 -27.86
C THR A 89 18.65 -9.97 -29.04
#